data_AF-A0A9X6ADZ3-F1
#
_entry.id   AF-A0A9X6ADZ3-F1
#
_cell.length_a   1.000
_cell.length_b   1.000
_cell.length_c   1.000
_cell.angle_alpha   90.00
_cell.angle_beta   90.00
_cell.angle_gamma   90.00
#
_symmetry.space_group_name_H-M   'P 1'
#
loop_
_entity.id
_entity.type
_entity.pdbx_description
1 polymer ?
#
loop_
_entity_poly.entity_id
_entity_poly.type
_entity_poly.pdbx_seq_one_letter_code
_entity_poly.pdbx_strand_id
1 'polypeptide(L)'
;SVVGGGESAPLPDAEPDRLADPLPQDRPVNRADVESVRFPLAARGYRMADVDDALGRLGAELAERDARIADLEAALAGARATATMSLRKPAEGEQQ
;
A
#
# COMPACT_ATOMS: atom_id res chain seq x y z
N SER A 1 14.92 -14.47 -61.41
CA SER A 1 15.84 -14.55 -60.25
C SER A 1 16.57 -13.26 -60.04
N VAL A 2 16.19 -12.53 -58.99
CA VAL A 2 17.11 -12.04 -57.96
C VAL A 2 16.45 -12.43 -56.63
N VAL A 3 17.27 -13.03 -55.77
CA VAL A 3 17.03 -13.49 -54.41
C VAL A 3 17.39 -12.36 -53.43
N GLY A 4 16.81 -12.39 -52.23
CA GLY A 4 17.34 -11.72 -51.03
C GLY A 4 16.21 -11.01 -50.30
N GLY A 5 15.66 -11.50 -49.20
CA GLY A 5 16.33 -12.20 -48.11
C GLY A 5 15.91 -11.43 -46.87
N GLY A 6 14.94 -11.97 -46.15
CA GLY A 6 14.50 -11.39 -44.89
C GLY A 6 15.62 -11.46 -43.87
N GLU A 7 15.99 -10.31 -43.33
CA GLU A 7 16.65 -10.19 -42.03
C GLU A 7 16.33 -8.85 -41.40
N SER A 8 15.05 -8.62 -41.10
CA SER A 8 14.77 -7.75 -39.97
C SER A 8 15.11 -8.56 -38.72
N ALA A 9 16.34 -8.39 -38.22
CA ALA A 9 16.69 -8.84 -36.88
C ALA A 9 15.58 -8.38 -35.92
N PRO A 10 15.17 -9.20 -34.93
CA PRO A 10 14.22 -8.74 -33.93
C PRO A 10 14.78 -7.44 -33.34
N LEU A 11 13.99 -6.37 -33.38
CA LEU A 11 14.34 -5.15 -32.67
C LEU A 11 14.64 -5.54 -31.21
N PRO A 12 15.73 -5.01 -30.61
CA PRO A 12 15.99 -5.27 -29.20
C PRO A 12 14.74 -4.87 -28.41
N ASP A 13 14.40 -5.66 -27.39
CA ASP A 13 13.33 -5.30 -26.45
C ASP A 13 13.59 -3.86 -26.00
N ALA A 14 12.58 -3.00 -26.18
CA ALA A 14 12.68 -1.61 -25.74
C ALA A 14 12.92 -1.62 -24.23
N GLU A 15 14.01 -0.99 -23.77
CA GLU A 15 14.24 -0.79 -22.34
C GLU A 15 12.97 -0.17 -21.74
N PRO A 16 12.38 -0.77 -20.69
CA PRO A 16 11.15 -0.25 -20.10
C PRO A 16 11.36 1.22 -19.74
N ASP A 17 10.50 2.10 -20.25
CA ASP A 17 10.52 3.52 -19.94
C ASP A 17 10.39 3.66 -18.42
N ARG A 18 11.50 3.98 -17.73
CA ARG A 18 11.60 3.89 -16.27
C ARG A 18 10.95 5.11 -15.63
N LEU A 19 9.63 5.20 -15.72
CA LEU A 19 8.79 5.93 -14.78
C LEU A 19 8.22 4.94 -13.77
N ALA A 20 9.10 4.24 -13.05
CA ALA A 20 8.67 3.52 -11.85
C ALA A 20 8.68 4.54 -10.71
N ASP A 21 7.51 4.89 -10.19
CA ASP A 21 7.41 5.51 -8.87
C ASP A 21 7.27 4.37 -7.85
N PRO A 22 8.36 3.94 -7.20
CA PRO A 22 8.33 2.76 -6.35
C PRO A 22 7.51 3.05 -5.09
N LEU A 23 6.86 2.01 -4.58
CA LEU A 23 6.22 2.07 -3.27
C LEU A 23 7.24 2.47 -2.19
N PRO A 24 6.80 3.19 -1.13
CA PRO A 24 7.67 3.61 -0.05
C PRO A 24 8.36 2.40 0.60
N GLN A 25 9.64 2.55 0.91
CA GLN A 25 10.50 1.52 1.51
C GLN A 25 10.75 1.77 3.00
N ASP A 26 10.57 3.01 3.45
CA ASP A 26 10.87 3.51 4.78
C ASP A 26 9.65 3.59 5.71
N ARG A 27 8.45 3.38 5.15
CA ARG A 27 7.19 3.35 5.88
C ARG A 27 6.21 2.33 5.30
N PRO A 28 5.20 1.90 6.07
CA PRO A 28 4.11 1.08 5.53
C PRO A 28 3.43 1.75 4.33
N VAL A 29 3.01 0.92 3.39
CA VAL A 29 2.23 1.29 2.20
C VAL A 29 0.79 1.56 2.62
N ASN A 30 0.25 2.71 2.22
CA ASN A 30 -1.14 3.05 2.40
C ASN A 30 -1.89 2.99 1.07
N ARG A 31 -3.22 3.20 1.12
CA ARG A 31 -4.07 3.20 -0.08
C ARG A 31 -3.63 4.21 -1.15
N ALA A 32 -3.25 5.42 -0.76
CA ALA A 32 -2.86 6.45 -1.71
C ALA A 32 -1.59 6.08 -2.49
N ASP A 33 -0.64 5.39 -1.83
CA ASP A 33 0.56 4.87 -2.49
C ASP A 33 0.22 3.82 -3.57
N VAL A 34 -0.78 2.97 -3.30
CA VAL A 34 -1.26 1.98 -4.27
C VAL A 34 -1.98 2.66 -5.44
N GLU A 35 -2.71 3.74 -5.19
CA GLU A 35 -3.41 4.51 -6.24
C GLU A 35 -2.42 5.31 -7.13
N SER A 36 -1.26 5.70 -6.58
CA SER A 36 -0.24 6.47 -7.31
C SER A 36 0.73 5.60 -8.10
N VAL A 37 0.88 4.31 -7.79
CA VAL A 37 1.85 3.43 -8.44
C VAL A 37 1.62 3.35 -9.95
N ARG A 38 2.72 3.32 -10.73
CA ARG A 38 2.68 3.16 -12.19
C ARG A 38 3.61 2.03 -12.61
N PHE A 39 3.05 1.09 -13.38
CA PHE A 39 3.79 -0.05 -13.92
C PHE A 39 4.15 0.19 -15.38
N PRO A 40 5.40 -0.08 -15.79
CA PRO A 40 5.77 -0.06 -17.20
C PRO A 40 5.10 -1.22 -17.96
N LEU A 41 4.84 -1.02 -19.25
CA LEU A 41 4.28 -2.04 -20.13
C LEU A 41 5.38 -3.03 -20.56
N ALA A 42 4.99 -4.31 -20.73
CA ALA A 42 5.87 -5.37 -21.22
C ALA A 42 5.16 -6.27 -22.24
N ALA A 43 5.88 -6.80 -23.23
CA ALA A 43 5.33 -7.59 -24.34
C ALA A 43 4.55 -8.86 -23.93
N ARG A 44 4.77 -9.35 -22.70
CA ARG A 44 4.01 -10.45 -22.07
C ARG A 44 3.55 -10.13 -20.65
N GLY A 45 3.22 -8.87 -20.40
CA GLY A 45 2.72 -8.40 -19.10
C GLY A 45 1.28 -8.82 -18.80
N TYR A 46 0.87 -8.63 -17.54
CA TYR A 46 -0.52 -8.78 -17.15
C TYR A 46 -1.41 -7.75 -17.86
N ARG A 47 -2.71 -8.05 -17.99
CA ARG A 47 -3.68 -7.09 -18.53
C ARG A 47 -3.84 -5.94 -17.54
N MET A 48 -3.79 -4.71 -18.05
CA MET A 48 -3.93 -3.51 -17.23
C MET A 48 -5.22 -3.51 -16.41
N ALA A 49 -6.36 -3.86 -17.02
CA ALA A 49 -7.64 -3.93 -16.31
C ALA A 49 -7.63 -4.93 -15.14
N ASP A 50 -7.05 -6.13 -15.32
CA ASP A 50 -6.98 -7.13 -14.25
C ASP A 50 -6.08 -6.66 -13.10
N VAL A 51 -4.99 -5.95 -13.44
CA VAL A 51 -4.08 -5.35 -12.45
C VAL A 51 -4.77 -4.20 -11.71
N ASP A 52 -5.45 -3.31 -12.42
CA ASP A 52 -6.18 -2.17 -11.83
C ASP A 52 -7.30 -2.65 -10.90
N ASP A 53 -8.06 -3.68 -11.31
CA ASP A 53 -9.10 -4.29 -10.48
C ASP A 53 -8.50 -4.91 -9.20
N ALA A 54 -7.39 -5.64 -9.33
CA ALA A 54 -6.71 -6.23 -8.19
C ALA A 54 -6.15 -5.17 -7.23
N LEU A 55 -5.51 -4.13 -7.75
CA LEU A 55 -4.96 -3.03 -6.94
C LEU A 55 -6.06 -2.20 -6.30
N GLY A 56 -7.18 -1.97 -6.99
CA GLY A 56 -8.35 -1.29 -6.44
C GLY A 56 -8.93 -2.05 -5.24
N ARG A 57 -9.06 -3.38 -5.36
CA ARG A 57 -9.48 -4.23 -4.24
C ARG A 57 -8.46 -4.17 -3.09
N LEU A 58 -7.17 -4.32 -3.37
CA LEU A 58 -6.13 -4.27 -2.33
C LEU A 58 -6.08 -2.92 -1.62
N GLY A 59 -6.24 -1.81 -2.36
CA GLY A 59 -6.31 -0.46 -1.79
C GLY A 59 -7.51 -0.28 -0.86
N ALA A 60 -8.66 -0.85 -1.21
CA ALA A 60 -9.84 -0.86 -0.33
C ALA A 60 -9.59 -1.66 0.95
N GLU A 61 -9.00 -2.86 0.83
CA GLU A 61 -8.67 -3.68 1.99
C GLU A 61 -7.60 -3.04 2.89
N LEU A 62 -6.63 -2.32 2.33
CA LEU A 62 -5.65 -1.55 3.12
C LEU A 62 -6.33 -0.43 3.90
N ALA A 63 -7.24 0.33 3.28
CA ALA A 63 -7.98 1.38 3.98
C ALA A 63 -8.84 0.82 5.13
N GLU A 64 -9.47 -0.34 4.95
CA GLU A 64 -10.22 -1.01 6.02
C GLU A 64 -9.29 -1.44 7.16
N ARG A 65 -8.11 -2.00 6.85
CA ARG A 65 -7.11 -2.39 7.84
C ARG A 65 -6.60 -1.18 8.63
N ASP A 66 -6.29 -0.08 7.95
CA ASP A 66 -5.80 1.15 8.59
C ASP A 66 -6.86 1.76 9.51
N ALA A 67 -8.13 1.80 9.08
CA ALA A 67 -9.23 2.26 9.92
C ALA A 67 -9.37 1.38 11.17
N ARG A 68 -9.32 0.06 11.01
CA ARG A 68 -9.39 -0.88 12.13
C ARG A 68 -8.20 -0.73 13.09
N ILE A 69 -7.00 -0.47 12.59
CA ILE A 69 -5.82 -0.23 13.43
C ILE A 69 -6.02 1.06 14.24
N ALA A 70 -6.45 2.15 13.59
CA ALA A 70 -6.71 3.41 14.27
C ALA A 70 -7.75 3.28 15.39
N ASP A 71 -8.84 2.54 15.14
CA ASP A 71 -9.88 2.27 16.13
C ASP A 71 -9.31 1.49 17.33
N LEU A 72 -8.52 0.45 17.07
CA LEU A 72 -7.90 -0.37 18.12
C LEU A 72 -6.87 0.43 18.94
N GLU A 73 -6.07 1.28 18.29
CA GLU A 73 -5.11 2.15 18.95
C GLU A 73 -5.80 3.19 19.84
N ALA A 74 -6.90 3.79 19.36
CA ALA A 74 -7.71 4.71 20.14
C ALA A 74 -8.33 4.03 21.37
N ALA A 75 -8.89 2.83 21.20
CA ALA A 75 -9.43 2.04 22.31
C ALA A 75 -8.35 1.69 23.35
N LEU A 76 -7.16 1.28 22.89
CA LEU A 76 -6.02 0.98 23.76
C LEU A 76 -5.54 2.21 24.53
N ALA A 77 -5.45 3.36 23.87
CA ALA A 77 -5.08 4.62 24.51
C ALA A 77 -6.11 5.02 25.59
N GLY A 78 -7.41 4.91 25.29
CA GLY A 78 -8.48 5.17 26.25
C GLY A 78 -8.44 4.24 27.48
N ALA A 79 -8.19 2.94 27.26
CA ALA A 79 -8.04 1.97 28.34
C ALA A 79 -6.84 2.30 29.26
N ARG A 80 -5.70 2.69 28.68
CA ARG A 80 -4.48 3.08 29.43
C ARG A 80 -4.69 4.37 30.24
N ALA A 81 -5.42 5.35 29.68
CA ALA A 81 -5.75 6.57 30.40
C ALA A 81 -6.65 6.28 31.62
N THR A 82 -7.68 5.45 31.43
CA THR A 82 -8.60 5.04 32.51
C THR A 82 -7.86 4.30 33.62
N ALA A 83 -6.97 3.35 33.28
CA ALA A 83 -6.16 2.64 34.26
C ALA A 83 -5.26 3.59 35.07
N THR A 84 -4.64 4.58 34.40
CA THR A 84 -3.79 5.58 35.04
C THR A 84 -4.59 6.47 36.01
N MET A 85 -5.81 6.87 35.64
CA MET A 85 -6.69 7.65 36.54
C MET A 85 -7.12 6.84 37.76
N SER A 86 -7.44 5.55 37.60
CA SER A 86 -7.78 4.67 38.72
C SER A 86 -6.62 4.47 39.70
N LEU A 87 -5.38 4.38 39.21
CA LEU A 87 -4.16 4.34 40.03
C LEU A 87 -3.88 5.66 40.76
N ARG A 88 -4.38 6.80 40.24
CA ARG A 88 -4.24 8.13 40.85
C ARG A 88 -5.42 8.54 41.74
N LYS A 89 -6.42 7.67 41.95
CA LYS A 89 -7.54 7.98 42.86
C LYS A 89 -6.97 8.26 44.27
N PRO A 90 -7.24 9.43 44.87
CA PRO A 90 -6.59 9.85 46.11
C PRO A 90 -7.11 9.05 47.30
N ALA A 91 -6.22 8.82 48.25
CA ALA A 91 -6.54 8.38 49.61
C ALA A 91 -7.28 9.50 50.35
N GLU A 92 -8.54 9.75 49.98
CA GLU A 92 -9.39 10.74 50.64
C GLU A 92 -10.73 10.08 50.94
N GLY A 93 -10.83 9.56 52.17
CA GLY A 93 -12.01 8.87 52.69
C GLY A 93 -11.82 8.29 54.09
N GLU A 94 -10.91 8.85 54.91
CA GLU A 94 -10.79 8.55 56.34
C GLU A 94 -10.69 9.86 57.12
N GLN A 95 -11.84 10.51 57.30
CA GLN A 95 -12.15 11.38 58.45
C GLN A 95 -13.58 11.90 58.31
N GLN A 96 -14.51 11.20 58.96
CA GLN A 96 -15.45 11.75 59.96
C GLN A 96 -16.36 10.66 60.51
#